data_AF-A0A961IZJ4-F1
#
_entry.id   AF-A0A961IZJ4-F1
#
_cell.length_a   1.000
_cell.length_b   1.000
_cell.length_c   1.000
_cell.angle_alpha   90.00
_cell.angle_beta   90.00
_cell.angle_gamma   90.00
#
_symmetry.space_group_name_H-M   'P 1'
#
loop_
_entity.id
_entity.type
_entity.pdbx_description
1 polymer ?
#
loop_
_entity_poly.entity_id
_entity_poly.type
_entity_poly.pdbx_seq_one_letter_code
_entity_poly.pdbx_strand_id
1 'polypeptide(L)' 'MKLSPLNQRRWRNFRRNKRAFWSLVLFSAIFTVTLFAEFIANDKPILVKYDGGYYTPVFRFYPETAFGG' A
#
# COMPACT_ATOMS: atom_id res chain seq x y z
N MET A 1 -16.09 19.53 11.03
CA MET A 1 -15.91 19.12 12.45
C MET A 1 -14.75 19.90 13.07
N LYS A 2 -15.02 20.82 14.02
CA LYS A 2 -13.96 21.50 14.78
C LYS A 2 -13.50 20.58 15.92
N LEU A 3 -12.20 20.28 16.00
CA LEU A 3 -11.65 19.53 17.13
C LEU A 3 -11.89 20.31 18.43
N SER A 4 -12.34 19.61 19.48
CA SER A 4 -12.44 20.19 20.84
C SER A 4 -11.09 20.85 21.23
N PRO A 5 -11.10 22.01 21.92
CA PRO A 5 -9.87 22.72 22.31
C PRO A 5 -8.85 21.84 23.03
N LEU A 6 -9.31 20.86 23.79
CA LEU A 6 -8.47 19.88 24.49
C LEU A 6 -7.71 18.97 23.51
N ASN A 7 -8.38 18.50 22.46
CA ASN A 7 -7.77 17.64 21.44
C ASN A 7 -6.78 18.40 20.56
N GLN A 8 -7.04 19.68 20.27
CA GLN A 8 -6.07 20.54 19.57
C GLN A 8 -4.78 20.72 20.38
N ARG A 9 -4.90 20.92 21.70
CA ARG A 9 -3.75 21.06 22.59
C ARG A 9 -2.96 19.77 22.71
N ARG A 10 -3.64 18.62 22.82
CA ARG A 10 -3.01 17.29 22.79
C ARG A 10 -2.27 17.04 21.47
N TRP A 11 -2.89 17.36 20.34
CA TRP A 11 -2.27 17.22 19.03
C TRP A 11 -1.01 18.09 18.88
N ARG A 12 -1.08 19.35 19.34
CA ARG A 12 0.09 20.25 19.35
C ARG A 12 1.22 19.70 20.22
N ASN A 13 0.90 19.19 21.41
CA ASN A 13 1.89 18.58 22.32
C ASN A 13 2.52 17.32 21.70
N PHE A 14 1.70 16.47 21.08
CA PHE A 14 2.16 15.26 20.39
C PHE A 14 3.12 15.61 19.23
N ARG A 15 2.74 16.58 18.39
CA ARG A 15 3.53 17.02 17.25
C ARG A 15 4.82 17.76 17.65
N ARG A 16 4.88 18.32 18.87
CA ARG A 16 6.12 18.86 19.46
C ARG A 16 7.11 17.77 19.87
N ASN A 17 6.62 16.56 20.19
CA ASN A 17 7.48 15.42 20.47
C ASN A 17 7.94 14.79 19.15
N LYS A 18 9.15 15.19 18.70
CA LYS A 18 9.73 14.70 17.44
C LYS A 18 9.80 13.18 17.37
N ARG A 19 10.13 12.50 18.48
CA ARG A 19 10.22 11.02 18.52
C ARG A 19 8.85 10.39 18.28
N ALA A 20 7.82 10.85 19.00
CA ALA A 20 6.47 10.35 18.83
C ALA A 20 5.92 10.57 17.42
N PHE A 21 6.23 11.73 16.81
CA PHE A 21 5.85 12.01 15.43
C PHE A 21 6.56 11.10 14.42
N TRP A 22 7.88 10.91 14.56
CA TRP A 22 8.63 9.99 13.69
C TRP A 22 8.17 8.54 13.83
N SER A 23 7.89 8.08 15.06
CA SER A 23 7.31 6.75 15.29
C SER A 23 5.95 6.60 14.64
N LEU A 24 5.08 7.63 14.71
CA LEU A 24 3.80 7.61 14.00
C LEU A 24 4.00 7.50 12.49
N VAL A 25 4.89 8.31 11.91
CA VAL A 25 5.17 8.26 10.46
C VAL A 25 5.70 6.88 10.05
N LEU A 26 6.69 6.35 10.77
CA LEU A 26 7.27 5.03 10.47
C LEU A 26 6.23 3.93 10.58
N PHE A 27 5.46 3.91 11.67
CA PHE A 27 4.38 2.95 11.87
C PHE A 27 3.32 3.05 10.78
N SER A 28 2.86 4.26 10.46
CA SER A 28 1.86 4.49 9.41
C SER A 28 2.37 4.06 8.03
N ALA A 29 3.65 4.30 7.72
CA ALA A 29 4.26 3.86 6.47
C ALA A 29 4.28 2.32 6.37
N ILE A 30 4.81 1.65 7.40
CA ILE A 30 4.86 0.18 7.45
C ILE A 30 3.44 -0.39 7.39
N PHE A 31 2.52 0.12 8.20
CA PHE A 31 1.12 -0.32 8.22
C PHE A 31 0.45 -0.15 6.85
N THR A 32 0.67 0.97 6.17
CA THR A 32 0.14 1.18 4.82
C THR A 32 0.71 0.15 3.85
N VAL A 33 2.03 -0.12 3.89
CA VAL A 33 2.64 -1.18 3.06
C VAL A 33 2.03 -2.55 3.38
N THR A 34 1.75 -2.87 4.64
CA THR A 34 1.13 -4.16 5.00
C THR A 34 -0.28 -4.31 4.42
N LEU A 35 -1.06 -3.23 4.31
CA LEU A 35 -2.39 -3.28 3.69
C LEU A 35 -2.32 -3.61 2.19
N PHE A 36 -1.23 -3.22 1.51
CA PHE A 36 -0.98 -3.53 0.12
C PHE A 36 0.00 -4.71 -0.07
N ALA A 37 0.28 -5.47 0.99
CA ALA A 37 1.23 -6.58 0.92
C ALA A 37 0.74 -7.67 -0.04
N GLU A 38 -0.55 -7.99 -0.04
CA GLU A 38 -1.12 -8.96 -0.99
C GLU A 38 -1.05 -8.47 -2.45
N PHE A 39 -0.99 -7.15 -2.68
CA PHE A 39 -0.80 -6.58 -4.02
C PHE A 39 0.68 -6.58 -4.44
N ILE A 40 1.59 -6.25 -3.53
CA ILE A 40 3.04 -6.19 -3.79
C ILE A 40 3.64 -7.61 -3.87
N ALA A 41 3.22 -8.50 -2.97
CA ALA A 41 3.65 -9.90 -2.88
C ALA A 41 2.60 -10.84 -3.47
N ASN A 42 1.95 -10.43 -4.56
CA ASN A 42 0.95 -11.26 -5.22
C ASN A 42 1.60 -12.50 -5.85
N ASP A 43 0.98 -13.68 -5.69
CA ASP A 43 1.46 -14.94 -6.28
C ASP A 43 1.41 -14.93 -7.82
N LYS A 44 0.63 -14.02 -8.42
CA LYS A 44 0.52 -13.84 -9.87
C LYS A 44 1.26 -12.57 -10.32
N PRO A 45 1.99 -12.60 -11.44
CA PRO A 45 2.70 -11.42 -11.92
C PRO A 45 1.73 -10.29 -12.28
N ILE A 46 2.03 -9.07 -11.83
CA ILE A 46 1.18 -7.89 -12.08
C ILE A 46 1.10 -7.58 -13.60
N LEU A 47 2.23 -7.71 -14.29
CA LEU A 47 2.36 -7.48 -15.72
C LEU A 47 3.31 -8.53 -16.33
N VAL A 48 2.89 -9.12 -17.44
CA VAL A 48 3.68 -10.06 -18.24
C VAL A 48 3.73 -9.52 -19.67
N LYS A 49 4.91 -9.50 -20.27
CA LYS A 49 5.07 -9.23 -21.70
C LYS A 49 5.25 -10.55 -22.43
N TYR A 50 4.35 -10.87 -23.35
CA TYR A 50 4.42 -12.09 -24.15
C TYR A 50 4.00 -11.80 -25.59
N ASP A 51 4.74 -12.33 -26.57
CA ASP A 51 4.46 -12.20 -28.01
C ASP A 51 4.07 -10.78 -28.47
N GLY A 52 4.82 -9.77 -28.01
CA GLY A 52 4.57 -8.36 -28.35
C GLY A 52 3.41 -7.67 -27.60
N GLY A 53 2.61 -8.42 -26.84
CA GLY A 53 1.50 -7.91 -26.02
C GLY A 53 1.83 -7.76 -24.53
N TYR A 54 1.06 -6.92 -23.84
CA TYR A 54 1.11 -6.73 -22.39
C TYR A 54 -0.12 -7.37 -21.75
N TYR A 55 0.10 -8.25 -20.77
CA TYR A 55 -0.93 -9.02 -20.06
C TYR A 55 -0.87 -8.72 -18.57
N THR A 56 -2.02 -8.58 -17.92
CA THR A 56 -2.10 -8.31 -16.46
C THR A 56 -2.84 -9.45 -15.74
N PRO A 57 -2.18 -10.60 -15.50
CA PRO A 57 -2.86 -11.80 -14.99
C PRO A 57 -3.36 -11.69 -13.54
N VAL A 58 -2.96 -10.63 -12.81
CA VAL A 58 -3.55 -10.26 -11.51
C VAL A 58 -5.02 -9.83 -11.64
N PHE A 59 -5.42 -9.19 -12.74
CA PHE A 59 -6.78 -8.68 -12.94
C PHE A 59 -7.66 -9.59 -13.82
N ARG A 60 -7.05 -10.44 -14.66
CA ARG A 60 -7.78 -11.32 -15.57
C ARG A 60 -7.09 -12.68 -15.65
N PHE A 61 -7.89 -13.73 -15.60
CA PHE A 61 -7.39 -15.08 -15.85
C PHE A 61 -7.16 -15.27 -17.35
N TYR A 62 -5.95 -15.67 -17.73
CA TYR A 62 -5.60 -16.05 -19.10
C TYR A 62 -5.37 -17.57 -19.13
N PRO A 63 -6.08 -18.34 -19.98
CA PRO A 63 -5.84 -19.77 -20.11
C PRO A 63 -4.43 -20.04 -20.66
N GLU A 64 -3.79 -21.13 -20.24
CA GLU A 64 -2.39 -21.47 -20.62
C GLU A 64 -2.18 -21.63 -22.13
N THR A 65 -3.25 -21.92 -22.87
CA THR A 65 -3.25 -21.94 -24.34
C THR A 65 -2.95 -20.57 -24.98
N ALA A 66 -3.08 -19.46 -24.24
CA ALA A 66 -2.70 -18.13 -24.70
C ALA A 66 -1.19 -17.85 -24.65
N PHE A 67 -0.42 -18.69 -23.94
CA PHE A 67 1.03 -18.60 -23.82
C PHE A 67 1.77 -19.75 -24.51
N GLY A 68 1.09 -20.47 -25.41
CA GLY A 68 1.67 -21.52 -26.25
C GLY A 68 1.54 -22.95 -25.72
N GLY A 69 1.00 -23.15 -24.52
CA GLY A 69 0.94 -24.46 -23.86
C GLY A 69 2.18 -24.74 -23.00
#